data_AF-A0A1S2WSQ9-F1
#
_entry.id   AF-A0A1S2WSQ9-F1
#
_cell.length_a   1.000
_cell.length_b   1.000
_cell.length_c   1.000
_cell.angle_alpha   90.00
_cell.angle_beta   90.00
_cell.angle_gamma   90.00
#
_symmetry.space_group_name_H-M   'P 1'
#
loop_
_entity.id
_entity.type
_entity.pdbx_description
1 polymer ?
#
loop_
_entity_poly.entity_id
_entity_poly.type
_entity_poly.pdbx_seq_one_letter_code
_entity_poly.pdbx_strand_id
1 'polypeptide(L)'
;MATRPVYQFKISLDCIKPTIWRRIQISDLATFWDLHVAIQDSMGWFDCHLHQFTIKKPNTNESIRIGIPDPEFDDMLATEAGWDIKVRDYFTKNNSKCLYEWLCFLTP
;
A
#
# COMPACT_ATOMS: atom_id res chain seq x y z
N MET A 1 1.74 23.18 20.82
CA MET A 1 1.62 22.69 19.43
C MET A 1 1.43 21.19 19.50
N ALA A 2 0.36 20.64 18.92
CA ALA A 2 0.16 19.19 18.88
C ALA A 2 1.09 18.58 17.81
N THR A 3 1.98 17.67 18.22
CA THR A 3 2.81 16.89 17.31
C THR A 3 1.93 15.84 16.63
N ARG A 4 1.77 15.93 15.31
CA ARG A 4 1.06 14.89 14.55
C ARG A 4 1.97 13.69 14.36
N PRO A 5 1.50 12.45 14.61
CA PRO A 5 2.30 11.26 14.38
C PRO A 5 2.69 11.13 12.90
N VAL A 6 3.90 10.64 12.65
CA VAL A 6 4.42 10.37 11.32
C VAL A 6 4.81 8.90 11.24
N TYR A 7 4.37 8.23 10.18
CA TYR A 7 4.79 6.87 9.89
C TYR A 7 6.05 6.90 9.02
N GLN A 8 7.01 6.05 9.34
CA GLN A 8 8.21 5.86 8.54
C GLN A 8 8.22 4.45 7.96
N PHE A 9 8.08 4.35 6.64
CA PHE A 9 8.07 3.09 5.93
C PHE A 9 9.43 2.80 5.29
N LYS A 10 9.82 1.53 5.32
CA LYS A 10 10.86 0.98 4.47
C LYS A 10 10.16 0.20 3.35
N ILE A 11 10.36 0.62 2.11
CA ILE A 11 9.83 -0.04 0.92
C ILE A 11 10.97 -0.83 0.31
N SER A 12 10.79 -2.11 0.02
CA SER A 12 11.77 -2.96 -0.65
C SER A 12 11.15 -3.66 -1.84
N LEU A 13 11.90 -3.74 -2.93
CA LEU A 13 11.52 -4.55 -4.08
C LEU A 13 11.95 -5.99 -3.86
N ASP A 14 10.98 -6.89 -3.92
CA ASP A 14 11.22 -8.32 -3.82
C ASP A 14 11.86 -8.86 -5.11
N CYS A 15 12.53 -10.01 -5.00
CA CYS A 15 13.13 -10.75 -6.12
C CYS A 15 14.28 -10.07 -6.89
N ILE A 16 14.75 -8.88 -6.50
CA ILE A 16 15.85 -8.16 -7.17
C ILE A 16 17.14 -8.19 -6.34
N LYS A 17 18.29 -8.36 -7.03
CA LYS A 17 19.64 -8.25 -6.44
C LYS A 17 20.52 -7.28 -7.24
N PRO A 18 21.20 -6.31 -6.57
CA PRO A 18 21.12 -6.01 -5.13
C PRO A 18 19.74 -5.47 -4.74
N THR A 19 19.34 -5.66 -3.47
CA THR A 19 18.03 -5.22 -2.99
C THR A 19 17.86 -3.71 -3.16
N ILE A 20 16.86 -3.32 -3.95
CA ILE A 20 16.47 -1.93 -4.12
C ILE A 20 15.45 -1.60 -3.02
N TRP A 21 15.70 -0.52 -2.27
CA TRP A 21 14.79 -0.06 -1.23
C TRP A 21 14.77 1.46 -1.10
N ARG A 22 13.71 1.97 -0.49
CA ARG A 22 13.49 3.40 -0.18
C ARG A 22 12.96 3.55 1.24
N ARG A 23 13.17 4.73 1.83
CA ARG A 23 12.57 5.12 3.10
C ARG A 23 11.76 6.38 2.88
N ILE A 24 10.49 6.33 3.25
CA ILE A 24 9.56 7.45 3.13
C ILE A 24 8.91 7.75 4.48
N GLN A 25 8.45 8.98 4.64
CA GLN A 25 7.69 9.43 5.80
C GLN A 25 6.36 10.01 5.32
N ILE A 26 5.26 9.55 5.91
CA ILE A 26 3.91 10.06 5.61
C ILE A 26 3.16 10.36 6.91
N SER A 27 2.21 11.30 6.85
CA SER A 27 1.33 11.59 7.99
C SER A 27 0.51 10.35 8.37
N ASP A 28 0.19 10.21 9.64
CA ASP A 28 -0.80 9.25 10.13
C ASP A 28 -2.21 9.43 9.52
N LEU A 29 -2.53 10.63 9.04
CA LEU A 29 -3.80 10.91 8.38
C LEU A 29 -3.81 10.55 6.89
N ALA A 30 -2.65 10.15 6.34
CA ALA A 30 -2.53 9.75 4.95
C ALA A 30 -3.38 8.50 4.64
N THR A 31 -3.88 8.46 3.43
CA THR A 31 -4.64 7.34 2.88
C THR A 31 -3.71 6.30 2.25
N PHE A 32 -4.24 5.13 1.90
CA PHE A 32 -3.50 4.16 1.10
C PHE A 32 -3.21 4.69 -0.32
N TRP A 33 -4.06 5.57 -0.84
CA TRP A 33 -3.78 6.31 -2.07
C TRP A 33 -2.55 7.22 -1.94
N ASP A 34 -2.47 8.00 -0.85
CA ASP A 34 -1.30 8.85 -0.59
C ASP A 34 -0.01 8.02 -0.41
N LEU A 35 -0.12 6.85 0.22
CA LEU A 35 0.99 5.92 0.34
C LEU A 35 1.43 5.37 -1.04
N HIS A 36 0.48 5.05 -1.92
CA HIS A 36 0.78 4.61 -3.29
C HIS A 36 1.53 5.70 -4.06
N VAL A 37 1.05 6.95 -4.04
CA VAL A 37 1.71 8.09 -4.70
C VAL A 37 3.14 8.26 -4.16
N ALA A 38 3.31 8.22 -2.83
CA ALA A 38 4.63 8.34 -2.21
C ALA A 38 5.59 7.19 -2.60
N ILE A 39 5.07 5.96 -2.79
CA ILE A 39 5.85 4.83 -3.29
C ILE A 39 6.31 5.09 -4.73
N GLN A 40 5.38 5.46 -5.62
CA GLN A 40 5.67 5.76 -7.04
C GLN A 40 6.76 6.82 -7.17
N ASP A 41 6.59 7.95 -6.48
CA ASP A 41 7.55 9.05 -6.48
C ASP A 41 8.94 8.61 -5.96
N SER A 42 8.98 7.82 -4.89
CA SER A 42 10.26 7.37 -4.30
C SER A 42 11.03 6.38 -5.17
N MET A 43 10.30 5.59 -5.97
CA MET A 43 10.87 4.60 -6.88
C MET A 43 11.19 5.18 -8.27
N GLY A 44 10.65 6.36 -8.59
CA GLY A 44 10.75 6.94 -9.93
C GLY A 44 9.91 6.17 -10.95
N TRP A 45 8.81 5.57 -10.48
CA TRP A 45 7.84 4.87 -11.32
C TRP A 45 6.77 5.82 -11.82
N PHE A 46 6.12 5.41 -12.90
CA PHE A 46 4.99 6.12 -13.48
C PHE A 46 3.74 5.30 -13.19
N ASP A 47 2.65 5.96 -12.79
CA ASP A 47 1.35 5.36 -12.44
C ASP A 47 0.61 4.79 -13.67
N CYS A 48 1.30 3.92 -14.41
CA CYS A 48 0.89 3.37 -15.70
C CYS A 48 0.12 2.06 -15.58
N HIS A 49 0.02 1.51 -14.38
CA HIS A 49 -0.51 0.18 -14.11
C HIS A 49 -1.30 0.16 -12.82
N LEU A 50 -2.28 -0.74 -12.73
CA LEU A 50 -3.05 -0.94 -11.50
C LEU A 50 -2.13 -1.33 -10.35
N HIS A 51 -2.58 -1.04 -9.14
CA HIS A 51 -1.87 -1.40 -7.92
C HIS A 51 -2.84 -1.94 -6.89
N GLN A 52 -2.30 -2.73 -5.96
CA GLN A 52 -3.04 -3.15 -4.78
C GLN A 52 -2.12 -3.34 -3.58
N PHE A 53 -2.69 -3.12 -2.40
CA PHE A 53 -2.10 -3.44 -1.12
C PHE A 53 -2.81 -4.64 -0.53
N THR A 54 -2.06 -5.65 -0.12
CA THR A 54 -2.57 -6.76 0.69
C THR A 54 -2.07 -6.61 2.12
N ILE A 55 -2.97 -6.42 3.08
CA ILE A 55 -2.66 -6.25 4.51
C ILE A 55 -3.68 -7.00 5.37
N LYS A 56 -3.27 -7.41 6.58
CA LYS A 56 -4.19 -8.01 7.55
C LYS A 56 -4.94 -6.94 8.32
N LYS A 57 -6.22 -7.16 8.59
CA LYS A 57 -7.01 -6.34 9.51
C LYS A 57 -6.48 -6.53 10.94
N PRO A 58 -6.18 -5.46 11.70
CA PRO A 58 -5.60 -5.57 13.05
C PRO A 58 -6.41 -6.41 14.05
N ASN A 59 -7.75 -6.43 13.91
CA ASN A 59 -8.64 -7.07 14.88
C ASN A 59 -9.06 -8.50 14.50
N THR A 60 -9.15 -8.81 13.21
CA THR A 60 -9.67 -10.12 12.73
C THR A 60 -8.58 -11.01 12.13
N ASN A 61 -7.37 -10.45 11.87
CA ASN A 61 -6.26 -11.13 11.18
C ASN A 61 -6.62 -11.62 9.76
N GLU A 62 -7.78 -11.21 9.22
CA GLU A 62 -8.20 -11.45 7.86
C GLU A 62 -7.41 -10.56 6.89
N SER A 63 -7.01 -11.10 5.75
CA SER A 63 -6.39 -10.31 4.69
C SER A 63 -7.45 -9.49 3.94
N ILE A 64 -7.11 -8.25 3.62
CA ILE A 64 -7.90 -7.35 2.77
C ILE A 64 -7.04 -6.85 1.62
N ARG A 65 -7.67 -6.51 0.49
CA ARG A 65 -7.07 -5.79 -0.63
C ARG A 65 -7.55 -4.35 -0.65
N ILE A 66 -6.61 -3.42 -0.80
CA ILE A 66 -6.86 -1.98 -0.85
C ILE A 66 -6.21 -1.42 -2.11
N GLY A 67 -6.94 -0.67 -2.93
CA GLY A 67 -6.46 -0.18 -4.23
C GLY A 67 -7.56 0.57 -4.97
N ILE A 68 -7.64 0.39 -6.28
CA ILE A 68 -8.75 0.90 -7.10
C ILE A 68 -9.78 -0.24 -7.25
N PRO A 69 -11.02 -0.08 -6.75
CA PRO A 69 -12.07 -1.07 -6.95
C PRO A 69 -12.43 -1.18 -8.43
N ASP A 70 -12.55 -2.41 -8.92
CA ASP A 70 -13.05 -2.71 -10.26
C ASP A 70 -14.37 -3.50 -10.12
N PRO A 71 -15.53 -2.89 -10.43
CA PRO A 71 -16.82 -3.56 -10.29
C PRO A 71 -17.05 -4.65 -11.34
N GLU A 72 -16.26 -4.68 -12.42
CA GLU A 72 -16.33 -5.71 -13.45
C GLU A 72 -15.43 -6.91 -13.14
N PHE A 73 -14.52 -6.78 -12.18
CA PHE A 73 -13.60 -7.83 -11.76
C PHE A 73 -14.24 -8.72 -10.67
N ASP A 74 -14.82 -9.84 -11.09
CA ASP A 74 -15.43 -10.85 -10.21
C ASP A 74 -14.36 -11.71 -9.50
N ASP A 75 -13.68 -11.11 -8.52
CA ASP A 75 -12.74 -11.80 -7.63
C ASP A 75 -13.41 -12.16 -6.30
N MET A 76 -13.04 -13.32 -5.74
CA MET A 76 -13.47 -13.78 -4.41
C MET A 76 -13.10 -12.78 -3.30
N LEU A 77 -12.14 -11.89 -3.53
CA LEU A 77 -11.78 -10.83 -2.59
C LEU A 77 -11.82 -9.46 -3.26
N ALA A 78 -12.95 -8.75 -3.05
CA ALA A 78 -13.15 -7.40 -3.53
C ALA A 78 -12.05 -6.44 -3.02
N THR A 79 -11.67 -5.50 -3.87
CA THR A 79 -10.70 -4.45 -3.55
C THR A 79 -11.41 -3.25 -2.96
N GLU A 80 -10.98 -2.82 -1.78
CA GLU A 80 -11.49 -1.60 -1.15
C GLU A 80 -10.82 -0.35 -1.72
N ALA A 81 -11.55 0.76 -1.72
CA ALA A 81 -11.08 2.06 -2.20
C ALA A 81 -9.92 2.62 -1.33
N GLY A 82 -8.72 2.71 -1.91
CA GLY A 82 -7.52 3.17 -1.21
C GLY A 82 -7.54 4.65 -0.82
N TRP A 83 -8.37 5.46 -1.45
CA TRP A 83 -8.55 6.89 -1.12
C TRP A 83 -9.47 7.11 0.10
N ASP A 84 -10.25 6.12 0.51
CA ASP A 84 -11.14 6.22 1.68
C ASP A 84 -10.50 5.65 2.96
N ILE A 85 -9.44 4.86 2.82
CA ILE A 85 -8.82 4.13 3.92
C ILE A 85 -7.53 4.80 4.38
N LYS A 86 -7.42 5.11 5.68
CA LYS A 86 -6.21 5.66 6.28
C LYS A 86 -5.19 4.58 6.65
N VAL A 87 -3.91 4.88 6.45
CA VAL A 87 -2.81 3.97 6.79
C VAL A 87 -2.81 3.62 8.28
N ARG A 88 -3.13 4.57 9.16
CA ARG A 88 -3.14 4.36 10.62
C ARG A 88 -4.17 3.34 11.09
N ASP A 89 -5.23 3.10 10.32
CA ASP A 89 -6.32 2.19 10.70
C ASP A 89 -5.88 0.73 10.54
N TYR A 90 -4.82 0.49 9.75
CA TYR A 90 -4.24 -0.83 9.49
C TYR A 90 -2.83 -0.98 10.07
N PHE A 91 -1.97 0.01 9.92
CA PHE A 91 -0.59 -0.07 10.39
C PHE A 91 -0.48 0.22 11.89
N THR A 92 -0.20 -0.84 12.64
CA THR A 92 0.05 -0.79 14.09
C THR A 92 1.41 -1.39 14.41
N LYS A 93 1.88 -1.27 15.67
CA LYS A 93 3.15 -1.90 16.09
C LYS A 93 3.17 -3.42 15.84
N ASN A 94 2.01 -4.06 15.97
CA ASN A 94 1.85 -5.51 15.78
C ASN A 94 1.42 -5.88 14.35
N ASN A 95 1.10 -4.89 13.50
CA ASN A 95 0.73 -5.06 12.10
C ASN A 95 1.49 -4.04 11.24
N SER A 96 2.80 -4.26 11.11
CA SER A 96 3.76 -3.28 10.57
C SER A 96 4.19 -3.56 9.13
N LYS A 97 3.61 -4.59 8.49
CA LYS A 97 3.99 -5.04 7.15
C LYS A 97 2.75 -5.17 6.26
N CYS A 98 2.94 -4.88 5.00
CA CYS A 98 1.96 -4.98 3.93
C CYS A 98 2.69 -5.41 2.66
N LEU A 99 2.02 -6.15 1.79
CA LEU A 99 2.48 -6.41 0.43
C LEU A 99 1.88 -5.33 -0.50
N TYR A 100 2.72 -4.70 -1.30
CA TYR A 100 2.31 -3.77 -2.34
C TYR A 100 2.64 -4.38 -3.70
N GLU A 101 1.63 -4.56 -4.53
CA GLU A 101 1.75 -5.14 -5.86
C GLU A 101 1.47 -4.07 -6.91
N TRP A 102 2.34 -4.02 -7.91
CA TRP A 102 2.17 -3.18 -9.09
C TRP A 102 1.88 -4.11 -10.27
N LEU A 103 0.62 -4.11 -10.70
CA LEU A 103 0.06 -5.05 -11.66
C LEU A 103 0.34 -4.57 -13.07
N CYS A 104 1.56 -4.81 -13.54
CA CYS A 104 1.84 -4.71 -14.97
C CYS A 104 0.98 -5.75 -15.70
N PHE A 105 0.02 -5.33 -16.52
CA PHE A 105 -0.71 -6.20 -17.44
C PHE A 105 0.24 -6.69 -18.56
N LEU A 106 1.25 -7.46 -18.16
CA LEU A 106 2.07 -8.31 -18.98
C LEU A 106 1.99 -9.71 -18.36
N THR A 107 0.78 -10.26 -18.31
CA THR A 107 0.65 -11.72 -18.36
C THR A 107 0.79 -12.13 -19.82
N PRO A 108 1.61 -13.15 -20.16
CA PRO A 108 1.74 -13.66 -21.52
C PRO A 108 0.41 -14.20 -22.08
#